data_AF-A0A3C1L846-F1
#
_entry.id   AF-A0A3C1L846-F1
#
_cell.length_a   1.000
_cell.length_b   1.000
_cell.length_c   1.000
_cell.angle_alpha   90.00
_cell.angle_beta   90.00
_cell.angle_gamma   90.00
#
_symmetry.space_group_name_H-M   'P 1'
#
loop_
_entity.id
_entity.type
_entity.pdbx_description
1 polymer ?
#
loop_
_entity_poly.entity_id
_entity_poly.type
_entity_poly.pdbx_seq_one_letter_code
_entity_poly.pdbx_strand_id
1 'polypeptide(L)'
;MADDDLLEQARALHLRAETMRTDAAGLRKELGAEFRESGIELGLARDRALRAKMTADHAVEDADQRTTSMEASLAETRQALAKGEAALVAANAKGNTSAAAEQQEFNDGFRDMIAQAQARLHANKLDSAATREAAGTAERAARETQLAYEESTAAITAAETEIDKIENQAALIEQARMKLVEADLKYGGDPPADADIDRWVTARATLEGAAENLLKQADAITAVSYTHL
;
A
#
# COMPACT_ATOMS: atom_id res chain seq x y z
N MET A 1 -43.30 -23.51 38.14
CA MET A 1 -42.19 -22.60 38.49
C MET A 1 -41.11 -22.66 37.42
N ALA A 2 -41.46 -22.43 36.14
CA ALA A 2 -40.54 -22.41 35.00
C ALA A 2 -40.91 -21.33 33.97
N ASP A 3 -41.86 -20.45 34.29
CA ASP A 3 -42.32 -19.39 33.38
C ASP A 3 -41.50 -18.10 33.48
N ASP A 4 -40.74 -17.89 34.57
CA ASP A 4 -39.91 -16.69 34.74
C ASP A 4 -38.54 -16.76 34.03
N ASP A 5 -38.10 -17.94 33.57
CA ASP A 5 -36.75 -18.15 33.05
C ASP A 5 -36.53 -17.55 31.64
N LEU A 6 -37.56 -17.49 30.79
CA LEU A 6 -37.40 -17.03 29.39
C LEU A 6 -37.14 -15.52 29.29
N LEU A 7 -37.83 -14.72 30.11
CA LEU A 7 -37.63 -13.27 30.12
C LEU A 7 -36.29 -12.90 30.78
N GLU A 8 -35.85 -13.65 31.79
CA GLU A 8 -34.54 -13.47 32.39
C GLU A 8 -33.43 -13.80 31.38
N GLN A 9 -33.55 -14.93 30.67
CA GLN A 9 -32.65 -15.28 29.57
C GLN A 9 -32.66 -14.21 28.46
N ALA A 10 -33.83 -13.73 28.05
CA ALA A 10 -33.94 -12.67 27.04
C ALA A 10 -33.28 -11.35 27.48
N ARG A 11 -33.37 -10.98 28.76
CA ARG A 11 -32.66 -9.80 29.32
C ARG A 11 -31.15 -10.01 29.32
N ALA A 12 -30.68 -11.19 29.70
CA ALA A 12 -29.25 -11.52 29.66
C ALA A 12 -28.70 -11.47 28.22
N LEU A 13 -29.43 -12.01 27.24
CA LEU A 13 -29.05 -11.95 25.83
C LEU A 13 -29.03 -10.50 25.30
N HIS A 14 -29.98 -9.67 25.73
CA HIS A 14 -30.01 -8.25 25.37
C HIS A 14 -28.74 -7.54 25.86
N LEU A 15 -28.41 -7.69 27.15
CA LEU A 15 -27.21 -7.09 27.73
C LEU A 15 -25.94 -7.57 27.03
N ARG A 16 -25.86 -8.88 26.70
CA ARG A 16 -24.75 -9.45 25.94
C ARG A 16 -24.61 -8.80 24.56
N ALA A 17 -25.70 -8.72 23.79
CA ALA A 17 -25.68 -8.11 22.47
C ALA A 17 -25.34 -6.61 22.50
N GLU A 18 -25.86 -5.85 23.47
CA GLU A 18 -25.56 -4.43 23.65
C GLU A 18 -24.10 -4.19 24.04
N THR A 19 -23.54 -5.04 24.91
CA THR A 19 -22.12 -4.97 25.28
C THR A 19 -21.26 -5.18 24.04
N MET A 20 -21.54 -6.24 23.26
CA MET A 20 -20.79 -6.52 22.03
C MET A 20 -20.87 -5.40 20.99
N ARG A 21 -22.05 -4.77 20.83
CA ARG A 21 -22.21 -3.60 19.93
C ARG A 21 -21.41 -2.40 20.42
N THR A 22 -21.38 -2.18 21.73
CA THR A 22 -20.63 -1.09 22.36
C THR A 22 -19.13 -1.29 22.17
N ASP A 23 -18.65 -2.52 22.41
CA ASP A 23 -17.25 -2.91 22.19
C ASP A 23 -16.86 -2.74 20.71
N ALA A 24 -17.70 -3.23 19.78
CA ALA A 24 -17.49 -3.05 18.34
C ALA A 24 -17.40 -1.56 17.94
N ALA A 25 -18.29 -0.71 18.48
CA ALA A 25 -18.25 0.73 18.24
C ALA A 25 -16.98 1.38 18.83
N GLY A 26 -16.54 0.93 20.01
CA GLY A 26 -15.27 1.33 20.62
C GLY A 26 -14.07 0.98 19.75
N LEU A 27 -13.98 -0.27 19.32
CA LEU A 27 -12.92 -0.77 18.44
C LEU A 27 -12.87 0.00 17.11
N ARG A 28 -14.01 0.29 16.47
CA ARG A 28 -14.01 1.12 15.23
C ARG A 28 -13.51 2.52 15.47
N LYS A 29 -13.83 3.10 16.64
CA LYS A 29 -13.39 4.45 16.98
C LYS A 29 -11.88 4.50 17.22
N GLU A 30 -11.33 3.51 17.91
CA GLU A 30 -9.88 3.34 18.15
C GLU A 30 -9.15 3.11 16.82
N LEU A 31 -9.58 2.13 16.04
CA LEU A 31 -9.03 1.83 14.71
C LEU A 31 -9.06 3.06 13.78
N GLY A 32 -10.18 3.79 13.77
CA GLY A 32 -10.32 5.00 12.98
C GLY A 32 -9.49 6.18 13.48
N ALA A 33 -9.09 6.22 14.76
CA ALA A 33 -8.18 7.22 15.30
C ALA A 33 -6.74 6.90 14.89
N GLU A 34 -6.30 5.66 15.12
CA GLU A 34 -4.97 5.17 14.75
C GLU A 34 -4.71 5.30 13.25
N PHE A 35 -5.68 4.92 12.41
CA PHE A 35 -5.51 5.05 10.97
C PHE A 35 -5.49 6.49 10.50
N ARG A 36 -6.28 7.39 11.07
CA ARG A 36 -6.25 8.80 10.65
C ARG A 36 -4.89 9.42 10.92
N GLU A 37 -4.26 9.08 12.04
CA GLU A 37 -2.93 9.57 12.38
C GLU A 37 -1.86 8.91 11.50
N SER A 38 -1.76 7.58 11.54
CA SER A 38 -0.72 6.82 10.81
C SER A 38 -0.91 6.84 9.28
N GLY A 39 -2.14 6.73 8.80
CA GLY A 39 -2.46 6.67 7.36
C GLY A 39 -2.19 8.00 6.63
N ILE A 40 -2.41 9.14 7.30
CA ILE A 40 -2.04 10.45 6.74
C ILE A 40 -0.52 10.55 6.63
N GLU A 41 0.21 10.17 7.68
CA GLU A 41 1.67 10.23 7.69
C GLU A 41 2.29 9.29 6.64
N LEU A 42 1.81 8.06 6.56
CA LEU A 42 2.23 7.07 5.55
C LEU A 42 1.91 7.54 4.13
N GLY A 43 0.71 8.08 3.90
CA GLY A 43 0.33 8.65 2.61
C GLY A 43 1.23 9.81 2.19
N LEU A 44 1.53 10.73 3.11
CA LEU A 44 2.46 11.84 2.86
C LEU A 44 3.89 11.35 2.62
N ALA A 45 4.35 10.34 3.36
CA ALA A 45 5.68 9.75 3.18
C ALA A 45 5.82 9.10 1.81
N ARG A 46 4.82 8.29 1.41
CA ARG A 46 4.72 7.70 0.06
C ARG A 46 4.77 8.77 -1.02
N ASP A 47 3.94 9.81 -0.92
CA ASP A 47 3.86 10.85 -1.94
C ASP A 47 5.15 11.69 -2.03
N ARG A 48 5.85 11.88 -0.91
CA ARG A 48 7.19 12.51 -0.91
C ARG A 48 8.23 11.61 -1.57
N ALA A 49 8.23 10.32 -1.26
CA ALA A 49 9.18 9.36 -1.83
C ALA A 49 8.96 9.19 -3.34
N LEU A 50 7.72 9.13 -3.81
CA LEU A 50 7.38 9.09 -5.24
C LEU A 50 7.85 10.35 -5.97
N ARG A 51 7.66 11.53 -5.38
CA ARG A 51 8.18 12.78 -5.97
C ARG A 51 9.70 12.80 -6.02
N ALA A 52 10.38 12.37 -4.96
CA ALA A 52 11.83 12.26 -4.92
C ALA A 52 12.36 11.29 -6.00
N LYS A 53 11.68 10.15 -6.20
CA LYS A 53 11.97 9.21 -7.28
C LYS A 53 11.84 9.88 -8.64
N MET A 54 10.71 10.54 -8.94
CA MET A 54 10.52 11.22 -10.23
C MET A 54 11.60 12.27 -10.50
N THR A 55 11.97 13.06 -9.48
CA THR A 55 13.07 14.03 -9.60
C THR A 55 14.40 13.34 -9.90
N ALA A 56 14.68 12.21 -9.25
CA ALA A 56 15.91 11.46 -9.49
C ALA A 56 15.93 10.81 -10.88
N ASP A 57 14.81 10.26 -11.35
CA ASP A 57 14.67 9.68 -12.69
C ASP A 57 14.94 10.73 -13.78
N HIS A 58 14.39 11.95 -13.63
CA HIS A 58 14.68 13.07 -14.54
C HIS A 58 16.15 13.50 -14.49
N ALA A 59 16.77 13.51 -13.30
CA ALA A 59 18.19 13.84 -13.18
C ALA A 59 19.08 12.80 -13.89
N VAL A 60 18.71 11.51 -13.85
CA VAL A 60 19.39 10.45 -14.61
C VAL A 60 19.24 10.69 -16.11
N GLU A 61 18.03 10.96 -16.57
CA GLU A 61 17.76 11.24 -17.98
C GLU A 61 18.60 12.42 -18.49
N ASP A 62 18.62 13.53 -17.76
CA ASP A 62 19.43 14.70 -18.08
C ASP A 62 20.94 14.38 -18.12
N ALA A 63 21.45 13.62 -17.14
CA ALA A 63 22.86 13.26 -17.06
C ALA A 63 23.28 12.36 -18.23
N ASP A 64 22.40 11.46 -18.65
CA ASP A 64 22.64 10.53 -19.75
C ASP A 64 22.57 11.24 -21.11
N GLN A 65 21.65 12.19 -21.27
CA GLN A 65 21.60 13.05 -22.45
C GLN A 65 22.87 13.91 -22.59
N ARG A 66 23.36 14.52 -21.49
CA ARG A 66 24.62 15.30 -21.51
C ARG A 66 25.82 14.43 -21.90
N THR A 67 25.90 13.23 -21.33
CA THR A 67 26.98 12.28 -21.66
C THR A 67 26.94 11.91 -23.14
N THR A 68 25.76 11.60 -23.67
CA THR A 68 25.55 11.26 -25.09
C THR A 68 25.95 12.42 -26.01
N SER A 69 25.55 13.65 -25.66
CA SER A 69 25.91 14.85 -26.43
C SER A 69 27.42 15.09 -26.47
N MET A 70 28.11 14.90 -25.34
CA MET A 70 29.56 15.03 -25.27
C MET A 70 30.29 13.94 -26.07
N GLU A 71 29.77 12.71 -26.08
CA GLU A 71 30.31 11.63 -26.92
C GLU A 71 30.20 11.97 -28.41
N ALA A 72 29.06 12.51 -28.83
CA ALA A 72 28.85 12.95 -30.21
C ALA A 72 29.84 14.07 -30.60
N SER A 73 29.98 15.11 -29.77
CA SER A 73 30.92 16.21 -30.02
C SER A 73 32.39 15.75 -30.06
N LEU A 74 32.76 14.79 -29.20
CA LEU A 74 34.09 14.18 -29.21
C LEU A 74 34.33 13.37 -30.49
N ALA A 75 33.31 12.66 -30.98
CA ALA A 75 33.39 11.91 -32.24
C ALA A 75 33.57 12.84 -33.45
N GLU A 76 32.85 13.95 -33.50
CA GLU A 76 33.01 14.98 -34.54
C GLU A 76 34.42 15.57 -34.52
N THR A 77 34.94 15.87 -33.32
CA THR A 77 36.30 16.40 -33.16
C THR A 77 37.37 15.41 -33.64
N ARG A 78 37.22 14.12 -33.32
CA ARG A 78 38.10 13.06 -33.82
C ARG A 78 38.03 12.93 -35.34
N GLN A 79 36.85 13.09 -35.92
CA GLN A 79 36.70 13.07 -37.37
C GLN A 79 37.38 14.27 -38.03
N ALA A 80 37.30 15.45 -37.41
CA ALA A 80 38.01 16.66 -37.88
C ALA A 80 39.54 16.47 -37.82
N LEU A 81 40.06 15.90 -36.74
CA LEU A 81 41.48 15.54 -36.61
C LEU A 81 41.91 14.57 -37.71
N ALA A 82 41.16 13.49 -37.95
CA ALA A 82 41.49 12.51 -38.99
C ALA A 82 41.53 13.14 -40.40
N LYS A 83 40.63 14.08 -40.70
CA LYS A 83 40.67 14.86 -41.96
C LYS A 83 41.92 15.74 -42.02
N GLY A 84 42.27 16.41 -40.92
CA GLY A 84 43.48 17.22 -40.82
C GLY A 84 44.77 16.42 -40.95
N GLU A 85 44.81 15.20 -40.41
CA GLU A 85 45.95 14.28 -40.56
C GLU A 85 46.12 13.83 -42.01
N ALA A 86 45.02 13.53 -42.72
CA ALA A 86 45.08 13.23 -44.15
C ALA A 86 45.57 14.44 -44.98
N ALA A 87 45.15 15.66 -44.63
CA ALA A 87 45.62 16.88 -45.28
C ALA A 87 47.12 17.11 -45.06
N LEU A 88 47.63 16.84 -43.85
CA LEU A 88 49.05 16.93 -43.52
C LEU A 88 49.88 15.96 -44.37
N VAL A 89 49.44 14.70 -44.50
CA VAL A 89 50.09 13.70 -45.35
C VAL A 89 50.14 14.17 -46.80
N ALA A 90 49.05 14.73 -47.31
CA ALA A 90 48.99 15.24 -48.69
C ALA A 90 49.89 16.47 -48.92
N ALA A 91 50.02 17.38 -47.94
CA ALA A 91 50.92 18.53 -48.01
C ALA A 91 52.39 18.10 -48.04
N ASN A 92 52.75 17.14 -47.17
CA ASN A 92 54.08 16.54 -47.13
C ASN A 92 54.43 15.84 -48.44
N ALA A 93 53.50 15.07 -49.02
CA ALA A 93 53.72 14.39 -50.30
C ALA A 93 53.97 15.37 -51.47
N LYS A 94 53.44 16.60 -51.38
CA LYS A 94 53.66 17.68 -52.36
C LYS A 94 54.91 18.52 -52.09
N GLY A 95 55.62 18.26 -50.99
CA GLY A 95 56.77 19.07 -50.57
C GLY A 95 56.42 20.49 -50.11
N ASN A 96 55.16 20.77 -49.78
CA ASN A 96 54.73 22.08 -49.31
C ASN A 96 54.94 22.19 -47.79
N THR A 97 56.13 22.62 -47.39
CA THR A 97 56.55 22.67 -45.98
C THR A 97 55.76 23.68 -45.14
N SER A 98 55.34 24.82 -45.71
CA SER A 98 54.52 25.81 -45.00
C SER A 98 53.14 25.27 -44.66
N ALA A 99 52.45 24.69 -45.64
CA ALA A 99 51.13 24.10 -45.44
C ALA A 99 51.18 22.88 -44.49
N ALA A 100 52.27 22.11 -44.53
CA ALA A 100 52.48 21.01 -43.60
C ALA A 100 52.65 21.52 -42.15
N ALA A 101 53.42 22.59 -41.93
CA ALA A 101 53.61 23.17 -40.60
C ALA A 101 52.31 23.73 -40.02
N GLU A 102 51.52 24.48 -40.80
CA GLU A 102 50.22 25.02 -40.38
C GLU A 102 49.23 23.90 -40.03
N GLN A 103 49.17 22.85 -40.87
CA GLN A 103 48.27 21.73 -40.62
C GLN A 103 48.70 20.92 -39.39
N GLN A 104 50.00 20.85 -39.11
CA GLN A 104 50.52 20.17 -37.93
C GLN A 104 50.13 20.90 -36.65
N GLU A 105 50.31 22.22 -36.58
CA GLU A 105 49.88 23.04 -35.43
C GLU A 105 48.37 22.91 -35.18
N PHE A 106 47.57 22.94 -36.24
CA PHE A 106 46.13 22.74 -36.15
C PHE A 106 45.73 21.35 -35.63
N ASN A 107 46.42 20.29 -36.09
CA ASN A 107 46.20 18.93 -35.61
C ASN A 107 46.61 18.76 -34.14
N ASP A 108 47.70 19.41 -33.70
CA ASP A 108 48.13 19.39 -32.30
C ASP A 108 47.09 20.06 -31.40
N GLY A 109 46.53 21.20 -31.82
CA GLY A 109 45.41 21.84 -31.12
C GLY A 109 44.17 20.93 -30.99
N PHE A 110 43.84 20.16 -32.04
CA PHE A 110 42.77 19.17 -31.96
C PHE A 110 43.07 18.01 -31.01
N ARG A 111 44.31 17.52 -30.95
CA ARG A 111 44.72 16.47 -30.01
C ARG A 111 44.56 16.92 -28.56
N ASP A 112 44.97 18.15 -28.26
CA ASP A 112 44.77 18.76 -26.95
C ASP A 112 43.28 18.90 -26.61
N MET A 113 42.46 19.36 -27.57
CA MET A 113 41.01 19.48 -27.37
C MET A 113 40.35 18.12 -27.12
N ILE A 114 40.77 17.06 -27.84
CA ILE A 114 40.30 15.69 -27.64
C ILE A 114 40.67 15.20 -26.24
N ALA A 115 41.91 15.42 -25.78
CA ALA A 115 42.36 14.99 -24.45
C ALA A 115 41.55 15.67 -23.34
N GLN A 116 41.32 16.99 -23.45
CA GLN A 116 40.49 17.74 -22.51
C GLN A 116 39.03 17.27 -22.53
N ALA A 117 38.46 17.05 -23.72
CA ALA A 117 37.09 16.58 -23.87
C ALA A 117 36.91 15.16 -23.32
N GLN A 118 37.90 14.27 -23.50
CA GLN A 118 37.90 12.92 -22.89
C GLN A 118 37.91 12.99 -21.36
N ALA A 119 38.74 13.85 -20.76
CA ALA A 119 38.77 14.03 -19.31
C ALA A 119 37.43 14.53 -18.77
N ARG A 120 36.81 15.53 -19.44
CA ARG A 120 35.48 16.05 -19.08
C ARG A 120 34.39 14.99 -19.25
N LEU A 121 34.44 14.20 -20.32
CA LEU A 121 33.48 13.12 -20.55
C LEU A 121 33.61 12.04 -19.47
N HIS A 122 34.83 11.68 -19.08
CA HIS A 122 35.05 10.73 -18.00
C HIS A 122 34.48 11.22 -16.67
N ALA A 123 34.70 12.50 -16.33
CA ALA A 123 34.09 13.11 -15.13
C ALA A 123 32.55 13.06 -15.18
N ASN A 124 31.95 13.45 -16.31
CA ASN A 124 30.49 13.38 -16.47
C ASN A 124 29.93 11.96 -16.37
N LYS A 125 30.67 10.95 -16.84
CA LYS A 125 30.27 9.54 -16.69
C LYS A 125 30.26 9.10 -15.22
N LEU A 126 31.22 9.56 -14.43
CA LEU A 126 31.24 9.30 -12.98
C LEU A 126 30.06 10.00 -12.28
N ASP A 127 29.78 11.26 -12.64
CA ASP A 127 28.64 12.00 -12.09
C ASP A 127 27.30 11.36 -12.47
N SER A 128 27.13 10.92 -13.73
CA SER A 128 25.97 10.15 -14.18
C SER A 128 25.82 8.85 -13.39
N ALA A 129 26.91 8.12 -13.14
CA ALA A 129 26.87 6.90 -12.31
C ALA A 129 26.42 7.20 -10.88
N ALA A 130 26.94 8.25 -10.24
CA ALA A 130 26.50 8.68 -8.91
C ALA A 130 25.01 9.09 -8.91
N THR A 131 24.54 9.72 -9.99
CA THR A 131 23.14 10.11 -10.14
C THR A 131 22.23 8.88 -10.25
N ARG A 132 22.65 7.84 -10.97
CA ARG A 132 21.92 6.55 -11.04
C ARG A 132 21.87 5.83 -9.69
N GLU A 133 22.94 5.88 -8.90
CA GLU A 133 22.95 5.31 -7.55
C GLU A 133 21.97 6.04 -6.61
N ALA A 134 21.93 7.37 -6.69
CA ALA A 134 20.97 8.18 -5.96
C ALA A 134 19.52 7.85 -6.38
N ALA A 135 19.26 7.69 -7.69
CA ALA A 135 17.96 7.27 -8.20
C ALA A 135 17.56 5.88 -7.71
N GLY A 136 18.48 4.91 -7.69
CA GLY A 136 18.22 3.58 -7.12
C GLY A 136 17.94 3.60 -5.62
N THR A 137 18.44 4.60 -4.89
CA THR A 137 18.10 4.82 -3.48
C THR A 137 16.70 5.42 -3.33
N ALA A 138 16.36 6.42 -4.14
CA ALA A 138 15.01 7.00 -4.17
C ALA A 138 13.95 5.98 -4.59
N GLU A 139 14.26 5.09 -5.54
CA GLU A 139 13.36 4.01 -5.95
C GLU A 139 13.10 3.03 -4.79
N ARG A 140 14.13 2.62 -4.05
CA ARG A 140 13.97 1.75 -2.88
C ARG A 140 13.09 2.40 -1.82
N ALA A 141 13.35 3.67 -1.48
CA ALA A 141 12.53 4.41 -0.52
C ALA A 141 11.07 4.55 -0.97
N ALA A 142 10.82 4.78 -2.26
CA ALA A 142 9.47 4.82 -2.82
C ALA A 142 8.74 3.46 -2.71
N ARG A 143 9.46 2.34 -2.92
CA ARG A 143 8.89 1.00 -2.76
C ARG A 143 8.61 0.68 -1.28
N GLU A 144 9.54 0.99 -0.38
CA GLU A 144 9.38 0.72 1.05
C GLU A 144 8.18 1.48 1.64
N THR A 145 8.04 2.76 1.31
CA THR A 145 6.89 3.57 1.75
C THR A 145 5.57 3.11 1.13
N GLN A 146 5.58 2.63 -0.11
CA GLN A 146 4.40 2.03 -0.74
C GLN A 146 3.97 0.74 -0.01
N LEU A 147 4.92 -0.16 0.27
CA LEU A 147 4.65 -1.40 0.98
C LEU A 147 4.09 -1.15 2.38
N ALA A 148 4.70 -0.23 3.13
CA ALA A 148 4.20 0.14 4.47
C ALA A 148 2.76 0.69 4.43
N TYR A 149 2.43 1.49 3.40
CA TYR A 149 1.08 2.01 3.21
C TYR A 149 0.07 0.89 2.88
N GLU A 150 0.45 -0.04 2.00
CA GLU A 150 -0.39 -1.19 1.61
C GLU A 150 -0.62 -2.14 2.80
N GLU A 151 0.44 -2.46 3.55
CA GLU A 151 0.36 -3.30 4.76
C GLU A 151 -0.55 -2.69 5.82
N SER A 152 -0.42 -1.38 6.08
CA SER A 152 -1.31 -0.65 7.00
C SER A 152 -2.76 -0.71 6.54
N THR A 153 -3.02 -0.44 5.25
CA THR A 153 -4.38 -0.49 4.69
C THR A 153 -4.98 -1.89 4.82
N ALA A 154 -4.21 -2.93 4.53
CA ALA A 154 -4.65 -4.33 4.64
C ALA A 154 -4.96 -4.72 6.10
N ALA A 155 -4.12 -4.30 7.05
CA ALA A 155 -4.34 -4.54 8.48
C ALA A 155 -5.65 -3.90 8.96
N ILE A 156 -5.99 -2.71 8.48
CA ILE A 156 -7.24 -2.03 8.82
C ILE A 156 -8.44 -2.75 8.26
N THR A 157 -8.41 -3.12 6.98
CA THR A 157 -9.52 -3.89 6.38
C THR A 157 -9.73 -5.23 7.10
N ALA A 158 -8.64 -5.88 7.52
CA ALA A 158 -8.73 -7.09 8.33
C ALA A 158 -9.37 -6.80 9.70
N ALA A 159 -8.94 -5.75 10.39
CA ALA A 159 -9.53 -5.33 11.67
C ALA A 159 -11.02 -4.97 11.55
N GLU A 160 -11.42 -4.22 10.51
CA GLU A 160 -12.81 -3.91 10.21
C GLU A 160 -13.64 -5.19 9.99
N THR A 161 -13.09 -6.16 9.26
CA THR A 161 -13.74 -7.46 9.04
C THR A 161 -13.94 -8.23 10.36
N GLU A 162 -12.99 -8.18 11.29
CA GLU A 162 -13.15 -8.78 12.62
C GLU A 162 -14.23 -8.05 13.44
N ILE A 163 -14.33 -6.73 13.34
CA ILE A 163 -15.38 -5.97 14.02
C ILE A 163 -16.76 -6.31 13.45
N ASP A 164 -16.88 -6.45 12.12
CA ASP A 164 -18.12 -6.87 11.46
C ASP A 164 -18.59 -8.25 11.96
N LYS A 165 -17.67 -9.17 12.26
CA LYS A 165 -18.01 -10.46 12.88
C LYS A 165 -18.64 -10.30 14.25
N ILE A 166 -18.11 -9.40 15.09
CA ILE A 166 -18.66 -9.11 16.43
C ILE A 166 -20.08 -8.55 16.32
N GLU A 167 -20.33 -7.67 15.35
CA GLU A 167 -21.67 -7.14 15.11
C GLU A 167 -22.64 -8.19 14.59
N ASN A 168 -22.19 -9.06 13.68
CA ASN A 168 -22.98 -10.18 13.18
C ASN A 168 -23.34 -11.16 14.32
N GLN A 169 -22.42 -11.45 15.24
CA GLN A 169 -22.72 -12.20 16.46
C GLN A 169 -23.79 -11.52 17.30
N ALA A 170 -23.64 -10.21 17.57
CA ALA A 170 -24.60 -9.44 18.35
C ALA A 170 -26.00 -9.43 17.68
N ALA A 171 -26.06 -9.37 16.35
CA ALA A 171 -27.31 -9.44 15.59
C ALA A 171 -28.00 -10.80 15.74
N LEU A 172 -27.26 -11.90 15.67
CA LEU A 172 -27.81 -13.25 15.88
C LEU A 172 -28.30 -13.46 17.32
N ILE A 173 -27.57 -12.94 18.31
CA ILE A 173 -27.98 -12.98 19.72
C ILE A 173 -29.29 -12.18 19.93
N GLU A 174 -29.42 -11.02 19.29
CA GLU A 174 -30.64 -10.22 19.35
C GLU A 174 -31.83 -10.94 18.68
N GLN A 175 -31.60 -11.62 17.56
CA GLN A 175 -32.64 -12.45 16.93
C GLN A 175 -33.06 -13.61 17.84
N ALA A 176 -32.10 -14.27 18.51
CA ALA A 176 -32.38 -15.33 19.48
C ALA A 176 -33.22 -14.79 20.66
N ARG A 177 -32.86 -13.62 21.20
CA ARG A 177 -33.65 -12.92 22.21
C ARG A 177 -35.08 -12.69 21.74
N MET A 178 -35.28 -12.17 20.52
CA MET A 178 -36.61 -11.91 19.98
C MET A 178 -37.46 -13.19 19.89
N LYS A 179 -36.84 -14.35 19.64
CA LYS A 179 -37.51 -15.65 19.66
C LYS A 179 -37.93 -16.10 21.05
N LEU A 180 -37.09 -15.87 22.07
CA LEU A 180 -37.46 -16.14 23.47
C LEU A 180 -38.60 -15.23 23.95
N VAL A 181 -38.54 -13.94 23.61
CA VAL A 181 -39.63 -12.98 23.91
C VAL A 181 -40.92 -13.38 23.20
N GLU A 182 -40.84 -13.82 21.93
CA GLU A 182 -42.00 -14.31 21.19
C GLU A 182 -42.61 -15.58 21.84
N ALA A 183 -41.76 -16.51 22.29
CA ALA A 183 -42.19 -17.73 22.97
C ALA A 183 -42.92 -17.40 24.28
N ASP A 184 -42.36 -16.50 25.08
CA ASP A 184 -42.94 -16.07 26.34
C ASP A 184 -44.25 -15.30 26.16
N LEU A 185 -44.28 -14.30 25.26
CA LEU A 185 -45.48 -13.50 25.03
C LEU A 185 -46.67 -14.28 24.46
N LYS A 186 -46.41 -15.30 23.64
CA LYS A 186 -47.47 -16.08 22.99
C LYS A 186 -47.85 -17.34 23.75
N TYR A 187 -46.89 -17.95 24.43
CA TYR A 187 -47.02 -19.29 25.00
C TYR A 187 -46.52 -19.41 26.45
N GLY A 188 -46.14 -18.31 27.08
CA GLY A 188 -45.79 -18.24 28.50
C GLY A 188 -47.01 -18.31 29.40
N GLY A 189 -46.84 -18.90 30.59
CA GLY A 189 -47.92 -19.09 31.56
C GLY A 189 -48.91 -20.20 31.19
N ASP A 190 -50.05 -20.22 31.89
CA ASP A 190 -51.07 -21.26 31.70
C ASP A 190 -51.77 -21.10 30.34
N PRO A 191 -51.91 -22.19 29.55
CA PRO A 191 -52.64 -22.16 28.29
C PRO A 191 -54.13 -21.82 28.54
N PRO A 192 -54.79 -21.12 27.59
CA PRO A 192 -56.23 -20.88 27.62
C PRO A 192 -57.02 -22.19 27.81
N ALA A 193 -58.18 -22.11 28.46
CA ALA A 193 -58.98 -23.29 28.80
C ALA A 193 -59.45 -24.12 27.58
N ASP A 194 -59.48 -23.52 26.39
CA ASP A 194 -59.85 -24.13 25.11
C ASP A 194 -58.63 -24.44 24.22
N ALA A 195 -57.41 -24.19 24.68
CA ALA A 195 -56.21 -24.45 23.92
C ALA A 195 -55.86 -25.94 23.86
N ASP A 196 -55.42 -26.37 22.67
CA ASP A 196 -54.75 -27.66 22.49
C ASP A 196 -53.36 -27.59 23.13
N ILE A 197 -53.22 -28.23 24.29
CA ILE A 197 -52.01 -28.20 25.13
C ILE A 197 -50.80 -28.76 24.36
N ASP A 198 -50.97 -29.84 23.60
CA ASP A 198 -49.86 -30.46 22.87
C ASP A 198 -49.36 -29.51 21.78
N ARG A 199 -50.29 -28.85 21.08
CA ARG A 199 -49.96 -27.83 20.08
C ARG A 199 -49.31 -26.60 20.70
N TRP A 200 -49.78 -26.17 21.87
CA TRP A 200 -49.23 -25.03 22.63
C TRP A 200 -47.78 -25.28 23.03
N VAL A 201 -47.51 -26.43 23.66
CA VAL A 201 -46.16 -26.82 24.10
C VAL A 201 -45.22 -26.99 22.90
N THR A 202 -45.68 -27.62 21.82
CA THR A 202 -44.87 -27.82 20.61
C THR A 202 -44.50 -26.49 19.94
N ALA A 203 -45.43 -25.53 19.89
CA ALA A 203 -45.18 -24.21 19.30
C ALA A 203 -44.15 -23.41 20.13
N ARG A 204 -44.25 -23.46 21.48
CA ARG A 204 -43.27 -22.87 22.39
C ARG A 204 -41.87 -23.48 22.18
N ALA A 205 -41.77 -24.81 22.20
CA ALA A 205 -40.51 -25.53 22.02
C ALA A 205 -39.85 -25.24 20.64
N THR A 206 -40.66 -25.00 19.61
CA THR A 206 -40.15 -24.64 18.27
C THR A 206 -39.45 -23.28 18.28
N LEU A 207 -40.00 -22.29 18.99
CA LEU A 207 -39.40 -20.96 19.12
C LEU A 207 -38.13 -20.99 19.99
N GLU A 208 -38.16 -21.73 21.10
CA GLU A 208 -36.98 -21.94 21.96
C GLU A 208 -35.86 -22.66 21.19
N GLY A 209 -36.18 -23.71 20.42
CA GLY A 209 -35.20 -24.39 19.56
C GLY A 209 -34.66 -23.51 18.42
N ALA A 210 -35.48 -22.60 17.88
CA ALA A 210 -35.01 -21.61 16.91
C ALA A 210 -34.04 -20.60 17.56
N ALA A 211 -34.32 -20.16 18.79
CA ALA A 211 -33.42 -19.31 19.56
C ALA A 211 -32.08 -20.02 19.82
N GLU A 212 -32.12 -21.28 20.26
CA GLU A 212 -30.92 -22.08 20.52
C GLU A 212 -30.05 -22.26 19.26
N ASN A 213 -30.68 -22.49 18.10
CA ASN A 213 -29.97 -22.59 16.83
C ASN A 213 -29.29 -21.27 16.43
N LEU A 214 -29.93 -20.12 16.66
CA LEU A 214 -29.33 -18.81 16.41
C LEU A 214 -28.14 -18.54 17.35
N LEU A 215 -28.24 -18.94 18.62
CA LEU A 215 -27.13 -18.85 19.58
C LEU A 215 -25.95 -19.73 19.14
N LYS A 216 -26.20 -20.96 18.69
CA LYS A 216 -25.16 -21.84 18.12
C LYS A 216 -24.48 -21.21 16.90
N GLN A 217 -25.24 -20.54 16.03
CA GLN A 217 -24.66 -19.81 14.89
C GLN A 217 -23.82 -18.61 15.35
N ALA A 218 -24.27 -17.87 16.37
CA ALA A 218 -23.52 -16.76 16.93
C ALA A 218 -22.19 -17.24 17.55
N ASP A 219 -22.24 -18.31 18.35
CA ASP A 219 -21.04 -18.87 18.99
C ASP A 219 -20.07 -19.53 17.98
N ALA A 220 -20.57 -19.94 16.81
CA ALA A 220 -19.75 -20.47 15.72
C ALA A 220 -18.99 -19.39 14.93
N ILE A 221 -19.41 -18.12 15.01
CA ILE A 221 -18.60 -17.03 14.45
C ILE A 221 -17.38 -16.90 15.35
N THR A 222 -16.19 -17.04 14.80
CA THR A 222 -14.93 -16.80 15.52
C THR A 222 -14.39 -15.43 15.12
N ALA A 223 -14.45 -14.47 16.04
CA ALA A 223 -13.69 -13.23 15.94
C ALA A 223 -12.33 -13.43 16.63
N VAL A 224 -11.24 -12.97 16.03
CA VAL A 224 -9.94 -12.94 16.70
C VAL A 224 -10.01 -11.83 17.75
N SER A 225 -9.91 -12.18 19.03
CA SER A 225 -9.79 -11.20 20.11
C SER A 225 -8.45 -10.48 19.97
N TYR A 226 -8.42 -9.33 19.28
CA TYR A 226 -7.27 -8.42 19.30
C TYR A 226 -7.14 -7.86 20.71
N THR A 227 -6.30 -8.51 21.53
CA THR A 227 -6.06 -8.08 22.91
C THR A 227 -4.94 -7.04 23.02
N HIS A 228 -4.28 -6.71 21.92
CA HIS A 228 -3.27 -5.66 21.84
C HIS A 228 -3.24 -5.08 20.42
N LEU A 229 -3.85 -3.90 20.26
CA LEU A 229 -3.34 -2.82 19.42
C LEU A 229 -2.79 -1.76 20.39
#